data_AF-A0A117RCH4-F1
#
_entry.id   AF-A0A117RCH4-F1
#
_cell.length_a   1.000
_cell.length_b   1.000
_cell.length_c   1.000
_cell.angle_alpha   90.00
_cell.angle_beta   90.00
_cell.angle_gamma   90.00
#
_symmetry.space_group_name_H-M   'P 1'
#
loop_
_entity.id
_entity.type
_entity.pdbx_description
1 polymer ?
#
loop_
_entity_poly.entity_id
_entity_poly.type
_entity_poly.pdbx_seq_one_letter_code
_entity_poly.pdbx_strand_id
1 'polypeptide(L)'
;MVRSRVRAVRPAAFLLVPVSLLLLQAALLDTGSLFTTVALAATAAAGSALALCSLVAARCAPAVPTTRVRTAIRDRDRRTAFLPQRDPDAPGRRRPRAPGHALATTCA
;
A
#
# COMPACT_ATOMS: atom_id res chain seq x y z
N MET A 1 -15.46 7.34 -5.62
CA MET A 1 -15.32 8.69 -6.24
C MET A 1 -14.13 9.51 -5.71
N VAL A 2 -13.63 9.31 -4.49
CA VAL A 2 -12.46 10.08 -3.97
C VAL A 2 -11.14 9.78 -4.72
N ARG A 3 -10.93 8.55 -5.20
CA ARG A 3 -9.70 8.14 -5.91
C ARG A 3 -9.53 8.73 -7.31
N SER A 4 -10.59 9.11 -8.01
CA SER A 4 -10.49 9.72 -9.35
C SER A 4 -10.07 11.18 -9.28
N ARG A 5 -10.55 11.93 -8.27
CA ARG A 5 -10.16 13.33 -8.04
C ARG A 5 -8.68 13.48 -7.74
N VAL A 6 -8.11 12.58 -6.92
CA VAL A 6 -6.67 12.53 -6.64
C VAL A 6 -5.86 12.27 -7.93
N ARG A 7 -6.42 11.58 -8.92
CA ARG A 7 -5.73 11.32 -10.20
C ARG A 7 -5.64 12.56 -11.11
N ALA A 8 -6.59 13.49 -11.00
CA ALA A 8 -6.64 14.72 -11.80
C ALA A 8 -5.92 15.91 -11.15
N VAL A 9 -5.82 15.95 -9.82
CA VAL A 9 -5.03 16.98 -9.10
C VAL A 9 -3.52 16.71 -9.22
N ARG A 10 -3.12 15.44 -9.34
CA ARG A 10 -1.71 15.02 -9.48
C ARG A 10 -0.95 15.65 -10.66
N PRO A 11 -1.45 15.69 -11.92
CA PRO A 11 -0.68 16.24 -13.03
C PRO A 11 -0.44 17.75 -12.92
N ALA A 12 -1.44 18.51 -12.48
CA ALA A 12 -1.30 19.97 -12.31
C ALA A 12 -0.31 20.30 -11.19
N ALA A 13 -0.40 19.61 -10.04
CA ALA A 13 0.58 19.75 -8.97
C ALA A 13 1.99 19.32 -9.40
N PHE A 14 2.10 18.27 -10.24
CA PHE A 14 3.40 17.80 -10.76
C PHE A 14 4.08 18.81 -11.70
N LEU A 15 3.31 19.67 -12.38
CA LEU A 15 3.85 20.70 -13.28
C LEU A 15 4.03 22.05 -12.58
N LEU A 16 3.13 22.42 -11.66
CA LEU A 16 3.19 23.69 -10.95
C LEU A 16 4.36 23.75 -9.94
N VAL A 17 4.68 22.64 -9.28
CA VAL A 17 5.80 22.57 -8.33
C VAL A 17 7.17 22.83 -8.99
N PRO A 18 7.56 22.15 -10.09
CA PRO A 18 8.85 22.41 -10.73
C PRO A 18 8.90 23.79 -11.39
N VAL A 19 7.79 24.28 -11.96
CA VAL A 19 7.73 25.64 -12.55
C VAL A 19 7.91 26.71 -11.48
N SER A 20 7.25 26.57 -10.32
CA SER A 20 7.43 27.46 -9.16
C SER A 20 8.87 27.45 -8.65
N LEU A 21 9.49 26.26 -8.53
CA LEU A 21 10.86 26.12 -8.07
C LEU A 21 11.88 26.73 -9.05
N LEU A 22 11.60 26.67 -10.35
CA LEU A 22 12.43 27.31 -11.38
C LEU A 22 12.31 28.83 -11.35
N LEU A 23 11.09 29.36 -11.20
CA LEU A 23 10.83 30.80 -11.04
C LEU A 23 11.50 31.35 -9.77
N LEU A 24 11.46 30.60 -8.66
CA LEU A 24 12.13 30.98 -7.42
C LEU A 24 13.66 31.01 -7.59
N GLN A 25 14.23 30.02 -8.28
CA GLN A 25 15.67 30.02 -8.61
C GLN A 25 16.06 31.22 -9.50
N ALA A 26 15.26 31.54 -10.51
CA ALA A 26 15.50 32.70 -11.38
C ALA A 26 15.46 34.02 -10.60
N ALA A 27 14.47 34.19 -9.72
CA ALA A 27 14.35 35.38 -8.87
C ALA A 27 15.48 35.50 -7.82
N LEU A 28 15.98 34.38 -7.30
CA LEU A 28 17.12 34.36 -6.37
C LEU A 28 18.47 34.58 -7.07
N LEU A 29 18.61 34.15 -8.33
CA LEU A 29 19.79 34.45 -9.15
C LEU A 29 20.00 35.96 -9.33
N ASP A 30 18.91 36.72 -9.48
CA ASP A 30 18.94 38.18 -9.60
C ASP A 30 19.28 38.90 -8.27
N THR A 31 19.22 38.20 -7.12
CA THR A 31 19.32 38.83 -5.79
C THR A 31 20.51 38.41 -4.90
N GLY A 32 21.34 37.40 -5.24
CA GLY A 32 22.58 37.20 -4.49
C GLY A 32 23.41 35.92 -4.69
N SER A 33 24.68 36.05 -4.26
CA SER A 33 25.80 35.08 -4.07
C SER A 33 25.71 33.70 -4.73
N LEU A 34 26.70 33.38 -5.57
CA LEU A 34 26.87 32.09 -6.26
C LEU A 34 26.68 30.87 -5.33
N PHE A 35 27.09 30.94 -4.06
CA PHE A 35 26.92 29.85 -3.10
C PHE A 35 25.46 29.50 -2.80
N THR A 36 24.57 30.49 -2.68
CA THR A 36 23.14 30.24 -2.43
C THR A 36 22.49 29.64 -3.66
N THR A 37 22.88 30.09 -4.85
CA THR A 37 22.40 29.55 -6.13
C THR A 37 22.81 28.08 -6.30
N VAL A 38 24.05 27.72 -5.98
CA VAL A 38 24.56 26.35 -6.08
C VAL A 38 23.90 25.43 -5.06
N ALA A 39 23.76 25.87 -3.80
CA ALA A 39 23.10 25.07 -2.77
C ALA A 39 21.62 24.80 -3.10
N LEU A 40 20.93 25.81 -3.65
CA LEU A 40 19.54 25.68 -4.10
C LEU A 40 19.42 24.77 -5.32
N ALA A 41 20.30 24.91 -6.31
CA ALA A 41 20.35 24.05 -7.49
C ALA A 41 20.63 22.58 -7.12
N ALA A 42 21.55 22.33 -6.18
CA ALA A 42 21.84 20.99 -5.69
C ALA A 42 20.63 20.37 -4.97
N THR A 43 19.91 21.17 -4.17
CA THR A 43 18.70 20.72 -3.47
C THR A 43 17.56 20.43 -4.46
N ALA A 44 17.39 21.28 -5.47
CA ALA A 44 16.41 21.07 -6.54
C ALA A 44 16.74 19.81 -7.36
N ALA A 45 18.00 19.58 -7.70
CA ALA A 45 18.47 18.38 -8.39
C ALA A 45 18.19 17.12 -7.57
N ALA A 46 18.57 17.11 -6.29
CA ALA A 46 18.29 15.99 -5.38
C ALA A 46 16.78 15.74 -5.22
N GLY A 47 15.98 16.81 -5.07
CA GLY A 47 14.53 16.73 -4.98
C GLY A 47 13.90 16.14 -6.26
N SER A 48 14.38 16.55 -7.43
CA SER A 48 13.92 16.01 -8.72
C SER A 48 14.28 14.53 -8.90
N ALA A 49 15.48 14.12 -8.50
CA ALA A 49 15.92 12.74 -8.56
C ALA A 49 15.07 11.83 -7.64
N LEU A 50 14.78 12.30 -6.41
CA LEU A 50 13.89 11.60 -5.48
C LEU A 50 12.45 11.51 -6.02
N ALA A 51 11.94 12.59 -6.61
CA ALA A 51 10.61 12.61 -7.22
C ALA A 51 10.52 11.60 -8.37
N LEU A 52 11.51 11.58 -9.27
CA LEU A 52 11.60 10.59 -10.36
C LEU A 52 11.68 9.17 -9.82
N CYS A 53 12.54 8.91 -8.84
CA CYS A 53 12.68 7.60 -8.21
C CYS A 53 11.36 7.14 -7.58
N SER A 54 10.66 8.02 -6.86
CA SER A 54 9.35 7.74 -6.28
C SER A 54 8.28 7.45 -7.33
N LEU A 55 8.31 8.16 -8.47
CA LEU A 55 7.39 7.97 -9.57
C LEU A 55 7.63 6.61 -10.24
N VAL A 56 8.89 6.28 -10.52
CA VAL A 56 9.28 4.98 -11.07
C VAL A 56 8.85 3.86 -10.13
N ALA A 57 9.16 3.96 -8.82
CA ALA A 57 8.75 2.99 -7.82
C ALA A 57 7.21 2.82 -7.77
N ALA A 58 6.46 3.92 -7.87
CA ALA A 58 5.00 3.88 -7.90
C ALA A 58 4.44 3.27 -9.20
N ARG A 59 5.14 3.37 -10.33
CA ARG A 59 4.74 2.75 -11.61
C ARG A 59 5.11 1.28 -11.68
N CYS A 60 6.21 0.88 -11.04
CA CYS A 60 6.63 -0.52 -10.94
C CYS A 60 5.81 -1.31 -9.91
N ALA A 61 5.09 -0.64 -9.01
CA ALA A 61 4.19 -1.30 -8.07
C ALA A 61 3.08 -2.08 -8.81
N PRO A 62 2.95 -3.41 -8.59
CA PRO A 62 1.94 -4.21 -9.26
C PRO A 62 0.53 -3.69 -8.99
N ALA A 63 -0.27 -3.52 -10.04
CA ALA A 63 -1.67 -3.14 -9.91
C ALA A 63 -2.49 -4.34 -9.39
N VAL A 64 -2.61 -4.46 -8.06
CA VAL A 64 -3.38 -5.53 -7.43
C VAL A 64 -4.86 -5.10 -7.27
N PRO A 65 -5.82 -5.89 -7.78
CA PRO A 65 -7.24 -5.65 -7.55
C PRO A 65 -7.55 -5.58 -6.05
N THR A 66 -8.37 -4.63 -5.63
CA THR A 66 -8.73 -4.45 -4.21
C THR A 66 -9.42 -5.69 -3.63
N THR A 67 -10.10 -6.46 -4.47
CA THR A 67 -10.67 -7.77 -4.11
C THR A 67 -9.59 -8.76 -3.72
N ARG A 68 -8.46 -8.84 -4.46
CA ARG A 68 -7.34 -9.74 -4.15
C ARG A 68 -6.68 -9.40 -2.82
N VAL A 69 -6.55 -8.11 -2.50
CA VAL A 69 -6.04 -7.67 -1.18
C VAL A 69 -7.00 -8.10 -0.08
N ARG A 70 -8.31 -7.83 -0.24
CA ARG A 70 -9.34 -8.22 0.73
C ARG A 70 -9.41 -9.73 0.92
N THR A 71 -9.30 -10.52 -0.14
CA THR A 71 -9.29 -11.98 -0.05
C THR A 71 -8.01 -12.48 0.59
N ALA A 72 -6.85 -11.89 0.29
CA ALA A 72 -5.59 -12.29 0.91
C ALA A 72 -5.58 -11.98 2.42
N ILE A 73 -6.14 -10.84 2.83
CA ILE A 73 -6.32 -10.50 4.26
C ILE A 73 -7.29 -11.51 4.89
N ARG A 74 -8.45 -11.75 4.27
CA ARG A 74 -9.43 -12.71 4.80
C ARG A 74 -8.89 -14.14 4.87
N ASP A 75 -8.02 -14.54 3.93
CA ASP A 75 -7.37 -15.85 3.92
C ASP A 75 -6.32 -15.94 5.03
N ARG A 76 -5.49 -14.90 5.21
CA ARG A 76 -4.55 -14.80 6.34
C ARG A 76 -5.30 -14.86 7.67
N ASP A 77 -6.37 -14.07 7.82
CA ASP A 77 -7.18 -14.05 9.02
C ASP A 77 -7.77 -15.44 9.30
N ARG A 78 -8.28 -16.16 8.29
CA ARG A 78 -8.77 -17.54 8.50
C ARG A 78 -7.66 -18.51 8.92
N ARG A 79 -6.45 -18.36 8.38
CA ARG A 79 -5.29 -19.20 8.75
C ARG A 79 -4.79 -18.92 10.17
N THR A 80 -5.01 -17.71 10.69
CA THR A 80 -4.56 -17.30 12.03
C THR A 80 -5.70 -17.12 13.04
N ALA A 81 -6.96 -17.24 12.62
CA ALA A 81 -8.15 -17.08 13.45
C ALA A 81 -8.27 -18.19 14.49
N PHE A 82 -7.71 -19.35 14.18
CA PHE A 82 -7.60 -20.45 15.11
C PHE A 82 -6.22 -20.38 15.76
N LEU A 83 -6.19 -20.29 17.09
CA LEU A 83 -5.01 -20.75 17.82
C LEU A 83 -4.73 -22.18 17.35
N PRO A 84 -3.46 -22.60 17.15
CA PRO A 84 -3.15 -24.02 16.97
C PRO A 84 -3.90 -24.77 18.06
N GLN A 85 -4.86 -25.60 17.63
CA GLN A 85 -5.78 -26.25 18.54
C GLN A 85 -4.90 -27.11 19.46
N ARG A 86 -4.76 -26.70 20.73
CA ARG A 86 -4.14 -27.57 21.75
C ARG A 86 -4.88 -28.88 21.67
N ASP A 87 -4.09 -29.95 21.55
CA ASP A 87 -4.52 -31.32 21.32
C ASP A 87 -6.02 -31.50 21.66
N PRO A 88 -6.90 -31.68 20.65
CA PRO A 88 -8.32 -31.87 20.89
C PRO A 88 -8.60 -33.07 21.80
N ASP A 89 -7.61 -33.94 21.99
CA ASP A 89 -7.65 -35.13 22.82
C ASP A 89 -7.01 -34.92 24.21
N ALA A 90 -6.57 -33.71 24.54
CA ALA A 90 -5.98 -33.38 25.83
C ALA A 90 -6.92 -33.78 26.98
N PRO A 91 -6.42 -34.51 27.99
CA PRO A 91 -7.24 -35.01 29.10
C PRO A 91 -7.82 -33.83 29.89
N GLY A 92 -9.14 -33.67 29.84
CA GLY A 92 -9.83 -32.61 30.60
C GLY A 92 -11.17 -32.13 30.04
N ARG A 93 -11.56 -32.47 28.80
CA ARG A 93 -12.89 -32.15 28.25
C ARG A 93 -13.56 -33.38 27.63
N ARG A 94 -14.85 -33.57 27.90
CA ARG A 94 -15.66 -34.59 27.22
C ARG A 94 -15.72 -34.25 25.73
N ARG A 95 -15.26 -35.17 24.88
CA ARG A 95 -15.36 -35.06 23.42
C ARG A 95 -16.83 -34.87 23.02
N PRO A 96 -17.18 -33.89 22.17
CA PRO A 96 -18.40 -33.99 21.38
C PRO A 96 -18.28 -35.29 20.58
N ARG A 97 -19.14 -36.27 20.86
CA ARG A 97 -19.14 -37.52 20.11
C ARG A 97 -19.43 -37.16 18.66
N ALA A 98 -18.65 -37.72 17.73
CA ALA A 98 -18.93 -37.65 16.31
C ALA A 98 -20.42 -37.96 16.05
N PRO A 99 -21.03 -37.42 14.97
CA PRO A 99 -22.38 -37.80 14.59
C PRO A 99 -22.53 -39.32 14.66
N GLY A 100 -23.46 -39.79 15.49
CA GLY A 100 -23.68 -41.22 15.71
C GLY A 100 -23.94 -41.90 14.37
N HIS A 101 -23.47 -43.15 14.24
CA HIS A 101 -23.62 -43.98 13.04
C HIS A 101 -24.99 -43.81 12.38
N ALA A 102 -24.99 -43.66 11.05
CA ALA A 102 -26.22 -43.61 10.27
C ALA A 102 -27.03 -44.90 10.53
N LEU A 103 -28.23 -44.74 11.06
CA LEU A 103 -29.18 -45.83 11.22
C LEU A 103 -29.62 -46.30 9.83
N ALA A 104 -29.68 -47.62 9.63
CA ALA A 104 -30.18 -48.21 8.40
C ALA A 104 -31.62 -47.72 8.16
N THR A 105 -31.82 -46.92 7.12
CA THR A 105 -33.15 -46.51 6.68
C THR A 105 -33.83 -47.72 6.06
N THR A 106 -34.98 -48.13 6.60
CA THR A 106 -35.85 -49.13 5.98
C THR A 106 -36.29 -48.64 4.60
N CYS A 107 -35.88 -49.35 3.55
CA CYS A 107 -36.46 -49.20 2.23
C CYS A 107 -37.72 -50.08 2.14
N ALA A 108 -38.85 -49.47 1.80
CA ALA A 108 -40.04 -50.09 1.25
C ALA A 108 -40.38 -49.37 -0.06
#